data_AF-M4RV14-F1
#
_entry.id   AF-M4RV14-F1
#
_cell.length_a   1.000
_cell.length_b   1.000
_cell.length_c   1.000
_cell.angle_alpha   90.00
_cell.angle_beta   90.00
_cell.angle_gamma   90.00
#
_symmetry.space_group_name_H-M   'P 1'
#
loop_
_entity.id
_entity.type
_entity.pdbx_description
1 polymer ?
#
loop_
_entity_poly.entity_id
_entity_poly.type
_entity_poly.pdbx_seq_one_letter_code
_entity_poly.pdbx_strand_id
1 'polypeptide(L)'
;MSINVMLTILSGSVLTGLSAFLFSTIAITFLGEIFPQAYFSRNALLVAAKLTPIIKFYQILLFPVAKLTALILDGWLGKEGITYYREKQLAAIIKAHIDSDDTDMAHVQGRGALNFLQVENITVFEEGELLDPDSIITMPSKLDFPILPSNGTSEFKDFIRAVNHSGHKWVLIQSEENEPLLMLDADGFVRSTTLENEVTDPYLFCHRPIIIRDPKCTLGEALKKMKSVHDEEPTSDEVLHTDVIVVWTDLPHRVITGADILGRLLKGIGQEQHASQS
;
A
#
# COMPACT_ATOMS: atom_id res chain seq x y z
N MET A 1 50.57 5.78 72.75
CA MET A 1 50.27 4.37 72.40
C MET A 1 48.92 4.16 71.72
N SER A 2 47.94 5.07 71.83
CA SER A 2 46.57 4.83 71.35
C SER A 2 46.32 5.04 69.85
N ILE A 3 47.22 5.71 69.11
CA ILE A 3 47.02 6.05 67.68
C ILE A 3 47.28 4.84 66.76
N ASN A 4 48.29 4.02 67.05
CA ASN A 4 48.61 2.84 66.23
C ASN A 4 47.53 1.75 66.33
N VAL A 5 46.94 1.59 67.51
CA VAL A 5 45.84 0.64 67.73
C VAL A 5 44.57 1.10 67.01
N MET A 6 44.27 2.41 67.03
CA MET A 6 43.13 2.98 66.30
C MET A 6 43.28 2.80 64.78
N LEU A 7 44.47 3.07 64.23
CA LEU A 7 44.75 2.88 62.80
C LEU A 7 44.70 1.39 62.40
N THR A 8 45.12 0.48 63.28
CA THR A 8 45.09 -0.96 63.03
C THR A 8 43.65 -1.51 63.06
N ILE A 9 42.81 -1.03 63.98
CA ILE A 9 41.38 -1.41 64.06
C ILE A 9 40.59 -0.81 62.89
N LEU A 10 40.84 0.46 62.54
CA LEU A 10 40.24 1.11 61.35
C LEU A 10 40.71 0.45 60.05
N SER A 11 42.00 0.16 59.91
CA SER A 11 42.54 -0.48 58.70
C SER A 11 42.03 -1.92 58.57
N GLY A 12 41.98 -2.69 59.66
CA GLY A 12 41.38 -4.03 59.67
C GLY A 12 39.88 -4.00 59.35
N SER A 13 39.14 -3.04 59.89
CA SER A 13 37.70 -2.88 59.64
C SER A 13 37.40 -2.40 58.22
N VAL A 14 38.15 -1.42 57.70
CA VAL A 14 38.01 -0.90 56.33
C VAL A 14 38.41 -1.95 55.30
N LEU A 15 39.50 -2.69 55.54
CA LEU A 15 39.91 -3.79 54.66
C LEU A 15 38.87 -4.92 54.63
N THR A 16 38.32 -5.25 55.80
CA THR A 16 37.20 -6.22 55.91
C THR A 16 35.97 -5.70 55.17
N GLY A 17 35.61 -4.43 55.34
CA GLY A 17 34.48 -3.78 54.64
C GLY A 17 34.66 -3.75 53.12
N LEU A 18 35.86 -3.44 52.62
CA LEU A 18 36.16 -3.46 51.20
C LEU A 18 36.11 -4.89 50.63
N SER A 19 36.64 -5.88 51.35
CA SER A 19 36.53 -7.28 50.94
C SER A 19 35.08 -7.78 50.93
N ALA A 20 34.27 -7.36 51.92
CA ALA A 20 32.87 -7.71 51.99
C ALA A 20 32.06 -7.05 50.85
N PHE A 21 32.39 -5.81 50.51
CA PHE A 21 31.79 -5.10 49.38
C PHE A 21 32.12 -5.81 48.06
N LEU A 22 33.40 -6.08 47.79
CA LEU A 22 33.82 -6.78 46.56
C LEU A 22 33.23 -8.19 46.46
N PHE A 23 33.22 -8.92 47.57
CA PHE A 23 32.58 -10.24 47.64
C PHE A 23 31.09 -10.15 47.35
N SER A 24 30.39 -9.16 47.93
CA SER A 24 28.96 -8.92 47.69
C SER A 24 28.68 -8.57 46.23
N THR A 25 29.47 -7.67 45.63
CA THR A 25 29.32 -7.30 44.21
C THR A 25 29.50 -8.52 43.31
N ILE A 26 30.57 -9.29 43.50
CA ILE A 26 30.83 -10.50 42.70
C ILE A 26 29.71 -11.53 42.92
N ALA A 27 29.33 -11.79 44.17
CA ALA A 27 28.29 -12.75 44.51
C ALA A 27 26.95 -12.35 43.89
N ILE A 28 26.53 -11.08 43.99
CA ILE A 28 25.28 -10.58 43.42
C ILE A 28 25.33 -10.64 41.88
N THR A 29 26.43 -10.27 41.23
CA THR A 29 26.54 -10.35 39.76
C THR A 29 26.47 -11.80 39.29
N PHE A 30 27.19 -12.74 39.91
CA PHE A 30 27.13 -14.13 39.47
C PHE A 30 25.79 -14.79 39.80
N LEU A 31 25.34 -14.72 41.07
CA LEU A 31 24.14 -15.42 41.53
C LEU A 31 22.84 -14.74 41.12
N GLY A 32 22.82 -13.41 41.06
CA GLY A 32 21.63 -12.61 40.78
C GLY A 32 21.43 -12.29 39.30
N GLU A 33 22.52 -12.20 38.52
CA GLU A 33 22.44 -11.77 37.13
C GLU A 33 22.87 -12.88 36.17
N ILE A 34 24.13 -13.33 36.22
CA ILE A 34 24.69 -14.25 35.22
C ILE A 34 24.01 -15.62 35.24
N PHE A 35 23.90 -16.27 36.42
CA PHE A 35 23.31 -17.61 36.51
C PHE A 35 21.82 -17.63 36.12
N PRO A 36 20.95 -16.74 36.67
CA PRO A 36 19.56 -16.67 36.25
C PRO A 36 19.46 -16.37 34.75
N GLN A 37 20.17 -15.36 34.24
CA GLN A 37 20.11 -14.99 32.83
C GLN A 37 20.52 -16.14 31.90
N ALA A 38 21.57 -16.88 32.23
CA ALA A 38 21.99 -18.05 31.46
C ALA A 38 20.94 -19.19 31.50
N TYR A 39 20.30 -19.41 32.64
CA TYR A 39 19.25 -20.42 32.79
C TYR A 39 17.96 -20.03 32.04
N PHE A 40 17.51 -18.78 32.18
CA PHE A 40 16.36 -18.22 31.47
C PHE A 40 16.60 -18.24 29.96
N SER A 41 17.80 -17.91 29.49
CA SER A 41 18.13 -17.96 28.05
C SER A 41 18.03 -19.37 27.47
N ARG A 42 18.51 -20.39 28.19
CA ARG A 42 18.45 -21.80 27.73
C ARG A 42 17.06 -22.44 27.84
N ASN A 43 16.28 -22.06 28.85
CA ASN A 43 14.98 -22.68 29.15
C ASN A 43 13.81 -21.70 29.02
N ALA A 44 13.96 -20.67 28.19
CA ALA A 44 13.01 -19.53 28.11
C ALA A 44 11.55 -19.99 27.99
N LEU A 45 11.28 -20.96 27.13
CA LEU A 45 9.94 -21.47 26.88
C LEU A 45 9.33 -22.17 28.11
N LEU A 46 10.11 -22.99 28.81
CA LEU A 46 9.65 -23.77 29.97
C LEU A 46 9.44 -22.87 31.19
N VAL A 47 10.30 -21.88 31.37
CA VAL A 47 10.13 -20.89 32.43
C VAL A 47 8.95 -19.96 32.14
N ALA A 48 8.77 -19.53 30.89
CA ALA A 48 7.58 -18.79 30.47
C ALA A 48 6.30 -19.60 30.71
N ALA A 49 6.29 -20.89 30.41
CA ALA A 49 5.16 -21.78 30.69
C ALA A 49 4.84 -21.86 32.20
N LYS A 50 5.86 -22.00 33.06
CA LYS A 50 5.69 -22.03 34.53
C LYS A 50 5.24 -20.68 35.11
N LEU A 51 5.68 -19.57 34.54
CA LEU A 51 5.31 -18.21 34.95
C LEU A 51 3.95 -17.78 34.38
N THR A 52 3.45 -18.45 33.34
CA THR A 52 2.15 -18.15 32.70
C THR A 52 0.98 -17.98 33.69
N PRO A 53 0.76 -18.84 34.70
CA PRO A 53 -0.33 -18.62 35.66
C PRO A 53 -0.18 -17.31 36.45
N ILE A 54 1.06 -16.94 36.83
CA ILE A 54 1.35 -15.70 37.54
C ILE A 54 1.12 -14.50 36.61
N ILE A 55 1.61 -14.58 35.36
CA ILE A 55 1.40 -13.54 34.35
C ILE A 55 -0.10 -13.34 34.10
N LYS A 56 -0.88 -14.41 33.96
CA LYS A 56 -2.34 -14.34 33.80
C LYS A 56 -3.04 -13.70 35.00
N PHE A 57 -2.58 -13.99 36.21
CA PHE A 57 -3.09 -13.33 37.42
C PHE A 57 -2.86 -11.82 37.36
N TYR A 58 -1.64 -11.37 37.07
CA TYR A 58 -1.35 -9.94 36.88
C TYR A 58 -2.10 -9.33 35.71
N GLN A 59 -2.28 -10.07 34.62
CA GLN A 59 -3.06 -9.62 33.48
C GLN A 59 -4.51 -9.34 33.89
N ILE A 60 -5.15 -10.23 34.66
CA ILE A 60 -6.51 -10.01 35.18
C ILE A 60 -6.55 -8.80 36.12
N LEU A 61 -5.56 -8.68 37.02
CA LEU A 61 -5.47 -7.58 37.98
C LEU A 61 -5.30 -6.22 37.29
N LEU A 62 -4.44 -6.15 36.28
CA LEU A 62 -4.13 -4.93 35.53
C LEU A 62 -5.11 -4.66 34.39
N PHE A 63 -5.87 -5.66 33.95
CA PHE A 63 -6.85 -5.56 32.87
C PHE A 63 -7.81 -4.36 33.01
N PRO A 64 -8.43 -4.07 34.17
CA PRO A 64 -9.33 -2.91 34.28
C PRO A 64 -8.63 -1.58 33.98
N VAL A 65 -7.39 -1.41 34.46
CA VAL A 65 -6.59 -0.20 34.23
C VAL A 65 -6.10 -0.13 32.79
N ALA A 66 -5.60 -1.24 32.25
CA ALA A 66 -5.15 -1.34 30.86
C ALA A 66 -6.31 -1.11 29.86
N LYS A 67 -7.50 -1.64 30.16
CA LYS A 67 -8.69 -1.44 29.34
C LYS A 67 -9.16 0.01 29.37
N LEU A 68 -9.17 0.64 30.55
CA LEU A 68 -9.57 2.04 30.66
C LEU A 68 -8.62 2.97 29.91
N THR A 69 -7.31 2.74 30.05
CA THR A 69 -6.28 3.50 29.33
C THR A 69 -6.36 3.28 27.82
N ALA A 70 -6.57 2.04 27.35
CA ALA A 70 -6.78 1.75 25.94
C ALA A 70 -8.00 2.48 25.37
N LEU A 71 -9.14 2.49 26.07
CA LEU A 71 -10.35 3.21 25.61
C LEU A 71 -10.12 4.72 25.46
N ILE A 72 -9.39 5.34 26.40
CA ILE A 72 -9.04 6.76 26.32
C ILE A 72 -8.11 7.02 25.14
N LEU A 73 -7.11 6.17 24.95
CA LEU A 73 -6.13 6.32 23.89
C LEU A 73 -6.74 6.08 22.50
N ASP A 74 -7.59 5.05 22.36
CA ASP A 74 -8.32 4.71 21.13
C ASP A 74 -9.29 5.84 20.75
N GLY A 75 -9.94 6.46 21.75
CA GLY A 75 -10.80 7.63 21.52
C GLY A 75 -10.03 8.88 21.11
N TRP A 76 -8.77 9.03 21.55
CA TRP A 76 -7.95 10.19 21.23
C TRP A 76 -7.17 10.06 19.91
N LEU A 77 -6.60 8.88 19.62
CA LEU A 77 -5.85 8.59 18.39
C LEU A 77 -6.75 8.24 17.21
N GLY A 78 -7.99 7.80 17.47
CA GLY A 78 -8.86 7.22 16.46
C GLY A 78 -8.35 5.87 15.96
N LYS A 79 -9.26 5.06 15.41
CA LYS A 79 -8.90 3.73 14.86
C LYS A 79 -7.94 3.83 13.68
N GLU A 80 -8.09 4.88 12.86
CA GLU A 80 -7.23 5.16 11.70
C GLU A 80 -5.78 5.46 12.12
N GLY A 81 -5.57 6.20 13.21
CA GLY A 81 -4.24 6.52 13.73
C GLY A 81 -3.45 5.28 14.17
N ILE A 82 -4.12 4.29 14.76
CA ILE A 82 -3.49 3.03 15.20
C ILE A 82 -3.07 2.18 14.01
N THR A 83 -3.93 2.05 12.99
CA THR A 83 -3.61 1.32 11.76
C THR A 83 -2.45 1.98 11.02
N TYR A 84 -2.50 3.29 10.84
CA TYR A 84 -1.45 4.06 10.18
C TYR A 84 -0.09 3.97 10.91
N TYR A 85 -0.11 4.00 12.24
CA TYR A 85 1.11 3.83 13.03
C TYR A 85 1.73 2.44 12.83
N ARG A 86 0.90 1.39 12.79
CA ARG A 86 1.37 0.01 12.54
C ARG A 86 1.95 -0.13 11.14
N GLU A 87 1.32 0.46 10.12
CA GLU A 87 1.85 0.47 8.75
C GLU A 87 3.21 1.18 8.68
N LYS A 88 3.37 2.32 9.34
CA LYS A 88 4.66 3.01 9.44
C LYS A 88 5.74 2.16 10.10
N GLN A 89 5.40 1.46 11.18
CA GLN A 89 6.32 0.54 11.83
C GLN A 89 6.71 -0.63 10.91
N LEU A 90 5.73 -1.22 10.21
CA LEU A 90 5.98 -2.29 9.27
C LEU A 90 6.87 -1.82 8.11
N ALA A 91 6.59 -0.65 7.55
CA ALA A 91 7.42 -0.04 6.51
C ALA A 91 8.85 0.22 7.00
N ALA A 92 9.03 0.67 8.25
CA ALA A 92 10.35 0.86 8.85
C ALA A 92 11.12 -0.46 9.02
N ILE A 93 10.43 -1.54 9.41
CA ILE A 93 11.04 -2.88 9.54
C ILE A 93 11.47 -3.40 8.17
N ILE A 94 10.60 -3.29 7.15
CA ILE A 94 10.94 -3.70 5.77
C ILE A 94 12.14 -2.91 5.27
N LYS A 95 12.18 -1.59 5.51
CA LYS A 95 13.30 -0.74 5.13
C LYS A 95 14.61 -1.15 5.82
N ALA A 96 14.57 -1.40 7.13
CA ALA A 96 15.73 -1.87 7.86
C ALA A 96 16.23 -3.23 7.35
N HIS A 97 15.32 -4.11 6.92
CA HIS A 97 15.68 -5.39 6.30
C HIS A 97 16.40 -5.19 4.95
N ILE A 98 15.88 -4.31 4.08
CA ILE A 98 16.54 -3.93 2.82
C ILE A 98 17.93 -3.35 3.08
N ASP A 99 18.07 -2.46 4.07
CA ASP A 99 19.35 -1.82 4.39
C ASP A 99 20.36 -2.81 5.02
N SER A 100 19.89 -3.92 5.60
CA SER A 100 20.72 -4.94 6.23
C SER A 100 21.17 -6.07 5.30
N ASP A 101 20.38 -6.37 4.27
CA ASP A 101 20.65 -7.42 3.28
C ASP A 101 21.10 -6.80 1.96
N ASP A 102 22.41 -6.90 1.66
CA ASP A 102 23.04 -6.33 0.47
C ASP A 102 22.83 -7.18 -0.80
N THR A 103 21.67 -7.82 -0.92
CA THR A 103 21.32 -8.64 -2.10
C THR A 103 20.31 -7.92 -2.97
N ASP A 104 20.51 -7.97 -4.29
CA ASP A 104 19.57 -7.39 -5.26
C ASP A 104 18.15 -7.95 -5.08
N MET A 105 18.04 -9.23 -4.69
CA MET A 105 16.76 -9.88 -4.41
C MET A 105 16.03 -9.26 -3.22
N ALA A 106 16.72 -9.03 -2.09
CA ALA A 106 16.12 -8.42 -0.91
C ALA A 106 15.64 -6.99 -1.21
N HIS A 107 16.41 -6.25 -2.00
CA HIS A 107 16.06 -4.90 -2.40
C HIS A 107 14.83 -4.86 -3.33
N VAL A 108 14.72 -5.79 -4.29
CA VAL A 108 13.54 -5.94 -5.17
C VAL A 108 12.29 -6.29 -4.37
N GLN A 109 12.36 -7.31 -3.51
CA GLN A 109 11.22 -7.76 -2.70
C GLN A 109 10.77 -6.68 -1.71
N GLY A 110 11.72 -6.04 -1.05
CA GLY A 110 11.44 -4.98 -0.09
C GLY A 110 10.83 -3.74 -0.74
N ARG A 111 11.33 -3.29 -1.90
CA ARG A 111 10.70 -2.18 -2.64
C ARG A 111 9.28 -2.52 -3.10
N GLY A 112 9.07 -3.73 -3.61
CA GLY A 112 7.72 -4.19 -4.00
C GLY A 112 6.74 -4.17 -2.82
N ALA A 113 7.17 -4.67 -1.66
CA ALA A 113 6.34 -4.64 -0.44
C ALA A 113 6.03 -3.21 0.02
N LEU A 114 7.00 -2.29 -0.03
CA LEU A 114 6.79 -0.89 0.31
C LEU A 114 5.84 -0.19 -0.65
N ASN A 115 5.95 -0.44 -1.96
CA ASN A 115 5.04 0.12 -2.96
C ASN A 115 3.60 -0.37 -2.71
N PHE A 116 3.43 -1.66 -2.37
CA PHE A 116 2.12 -2.21 -2.06
C PHE A 116 1.48 -1.57 -0.81
N LEU A 117 2.26 -1.30 0.25
CA LEU A 117 1.76 -0.58 1.44
C LEU A 117 1.34 0.87 1.12
N GLN A 118 1.97 1.51 0.13
CA GLN A 118 1.65 2.88 -0.24
C GLN A 118 0.41 3.01 -1.12
N VAL A 119 -0.02 1.95 -1.81
CA VAL A 119 -1.20 1.96 -2.69
C VAL A 119 -2.48 2.33 -1.95
N GLU A 120 -2.60 2.00 -0.67
CA GLU A 120 -3.75 2.38 0.16
C GLU A 120 -3.72 3.87 0.55
N ASN A 121 -2.63 4.60 0.31
CA ASN A 121 -2.47 6.02 0.67
C ASN A 121 -2.40 6.96 -0.55
N ILE A 122 -2.17 6.42 -1.75
CA ILE A 122 -2.11 7.19 -3.00
C ILE A 122 -3.51 7.24 -3.60
N THR A 123 -3.92 8.44 -4.00
CA THR A 123 -5.24 8.63 -4.62
C THR A 123 -5.22 8.33 -6.11
N VAL A 124 -6.36 7.93 -6.64
CA VAL A 124 -6.58 7.78 -8.10
C VAL A 124 -6.26 9.08 -8.84
N PHE A 125 -6.54 10.23 -8.21
CA PHE A 125 -6.29 11.53 -8.82
C PHE A 125 -4.80 11.88 -8.92
N GLU A 126 -3.96 11.39 -7.99
CA GLU A 126 -2.51 11.62 -8.03
C GLU A 126 -1.79 10.77 -9.07
N GLU A 127 -2.24 9.53 -9.27
CA GLU A 127 -1.60 8.60 -10.22
C GLU A 127 -2.15 8.76 -11.65
N GLY A 128 -3.45 9.07 -11.80
CA GLY A 128 -4.09 9.05 -13.10
C GLY A 128 -3.58 10.10 -14.08
N GLU A 129 -3.56 9.73 -15.36
CA GLU A 129 -3.22 10.63 -16.45
C GLU A 129 -4.38 11.58 -16.73
N LEU A 130 -4.08 12.80 -17.17
CA LEU A 130 -5.12 13.76 -17.56
C LEU A 130 -5.86 13.23 -18.80
N LEU A 131 -7.19 13.20 -18.71
CA LEU A 131 -8.03 12.92 -19.85
C LEU A 131 -8.17 14.20 -20.67
N ASP A 132 -7.62 14.20 -21.88
CA ASP A 132 -7.68 15.34 -22.78
C ASP A 132 -9.15 15.67 -23.13
N PRO A 133 -9.60 16.93 -23.03
CA PRO A 133 -10.95 17.33 -23.44
C PRO A 133 -11.29 16.98 -24.90
N ASP A 134 -10.31 17.00 -25.81
CA ASP A 134 -10.50 16.62 -27.21
C ASP A 134 -10.67 15.09 -27.38
N SER A 135 -10.34 14.31 -26.36
CA SER A 135 -10.63 12.87 -26.28
C SER A 135 -12.03 12.58 -25.71
N ILE A 136 -12.88 13.58 -25.47
CA ILE A 136 -14.23 13.39 -24.96
C ILE A 136 -15.23 13.64 -26.09
N ILE A 137 -15.99 12.60 -26.44
CA ILE A 137 -16.96 12.65 -27.54
C ILE A 137 -18.37 12.44 -26.98
N THR A 138 -19.24 13.42 -27.24
CA THR A 138 -20.66 13.31 -26.90
C THR A 138 -21.41 12.56 -28.00
N MET A 139 -22.18 11.54 -27.61
CA MET A 139 -23.02 10.75 -28.51
C MET A 139 -24.44 10.63 -27.97
N PRO A 140 -25.46 10.59 -28.85
CA PRO A 140 -26.82 10.27 -28.42
C PRO A 140 -26.81 8.85 -27.85
N SER A 141 -27.45 8.65 -26.69
CA SER A 141 -27.52 7.36 -26.03
C SER A 141 -28.95 6.93 -25.76
N LYS A 142 -29.15 5.61 -25.67
CA LYS A 142 -30.38 5.04 -25.15
C LYS A 142 -30.04 4.29 -23.87
N LEU A 143 -30.46 4.83 -22.72
CA LEU A 143 -29.96 4.39 -21.42
C LEU A 143 -28.42 4.51 -21.40
N ASP A 144 -27.73 3.44 -20.99
CA ASP A 144 -26.27 3.42 -20.82
C ASP A 144 -25.53 2.93 -22.09
N PHE A 145 -26.19 2.94 -23.24
CA PHE A 145 -25.60 2.51 -24.51
C PHE A 145 -25.58 3.66 -25.52
N PRO A 146 -24.39 4.21 -25.86
CA PRO A 146 -24.27 5.24 -26.88
C PRO A 146 -24.60 4.66 -28.25
N ILE A 147 -25.19 5.46 -29.13
CA ILE A 147 -25.52 5.08 -30.50
C ILE A 147 -24.33 5.47 -31.39
N LEU A 148 -23.42 4.52 -31.58
CA LEU A 148 -22.27 4.70 -32.45
C LEU A 148 -22.65 4.51 -33.94
N PRO A 149 -22.06 5.30 -34.85
CA PRO A 149 -22.35 5.20 -36.28
C PRO A 149 -21.88 3.87 -36.84
N SER A 150 -22.65 3.31 -37.76
CA SER A 150 -22.29 2.08 -38.47
C SER A 150 -21.35 2.37 -39.65
N ASN A 151 -20.51 1.38 -39.96
CA ASN A 151 -19.56 1.45 -41.07
C ASN A 151 -20.26 1.80 -42.41
N GLY A 152 -19.60 2.63 -43.23
CA GLY A 152 -20.07 3.04 -44.56
C GLY A 152 -20.94 4.30 -44.60
N THR A 153 -21.31 4.86 -43.44
CA THR A 153 -22.05 6.13 -43.34
C THR A 153 -21.12 7.35 -43.41
N SER A 154 -21.65 8.53 -43.76
CA SER A 154 -20.88 9.79 -43.69
C SER A 154 -20.45 10.10 -42.26
N GLU A 155 -21.36 9.83 -41.33
CA GLU A 155 -21.23 10.01 -39.89
C GLU A 155 -20.11 9.14 -39.33
N PHE A 156 -19.90 7.93 -39.87
CA PHE A 156 -18.77 7.07 -39.47
C PHE A 156 -17.41 7.68 -39.78
N LYS A 157 -17.26 8.34 -40.94
CA LYS A 157 -15.99 9.01 -41.30
C LYS A 157 -15.70 10.20 -40.41
N ASP A 158 -16.74 10.95 -40.05
CA ASP A 158 -16.61 12.08 -39.12
C ASP A 158 -16.33 11.59 -37.70
N PHE A 159 -16.92 10.47 -37.28
CA PHE A 159 -16.62 9.81 -36.02
C PHE A 159 -15.17 9.32 -35.95
N ILE A 160 -14.64 8.67 -36.99
CA ILE A 160 -13.22 8.29 -37.04
C ILE A 160 -12.32 9.52 -36.90
N ARG A 161 -12.65 10.63 -37.59
CA ARG A 161 -11.89 11.87 -37.49
C ARG A 161 -11.93 12.46 -36.07
N ALA A 162 -13.09 12.41 -35.41
CA ALA A 162 -13.26 12.88 -34.04
C ALA A 162 -12.47 12.01 -33.06
N VAL A 163 -12.56 10.67 -33.17
CA VAL A 163 -11.80 9.73 -32.34
C VAL A 163 -10.29 9.94 -32.49
N ASN A 164 -9.81 10.17 -33.71
CA ASN A 164 -8.38 10.38 -33.96
C ASN A 164 -7.93 11.83 -33.69
N HIS A 165 -8.82 12.75 -33.30
CA HIS A 165 -8.50 14.17 -33.23
C HIS A 165 -7.47 14.49 -32.14
N SER A 166 -7.63 13.89 -30.97
CA SER A 166 -6.76 14.12 -29.81
C SER A 166 -5.40 13.42 -29.92
N GLY A 167 -5.30 12.38 -30.75
CA GLY A 167 -4.10 11.54 -30.87
C GLY A 167 -3.78 10.70 -29.64
N HIS A 168 -4.68 10.65 -28.66
CA HIS A 168 -4.55 9.79 -27.48
C HIS A 168 -5.17 8.42 -27.73
N LYS A 169 -4.59 7.39 -27.09
CA LYS A 169 -5.07 6.02 -27.18
C LYS A 169 -6.53 5.87 -26.72
N TRP A 170 -6.90 6.59 -25.67
CA TRP A 170 -8.18 6.43 -24.99
C TRP A 170 -9.11 7.61 -25.27
N VAL A 171 -10.30 7.30 -25.78
CA VAL A 171 -11.35 8.29 -26.07
C VAL A 171 -12.59 7.95 -25.25
N LEU A 172 -13.07 8.91 -24.46
CA LEU A 172 -14.27 8.75 -23.64
C LEU A 172 -15.50 9.11 -24.45
N ILE A 173 -16.49 8.22 -24.46
CA ILE A 173 -17.81 8.47 -25.04
C ILE A 173 -18.76 8.80 -23.88
N GLN A 174 -19.41 9.96 -23.96
CA GLN A 174 -20.39 10.41 -22.97
C GLN A 174 -21.77 10.66 -23.60
N SER A 175 -22.80 10.68 -22.76
CA SER A 175 -24.15 11.05 -23.16
C SER A 175 -24.30 12.56 -23.35
N GLU A 176 -25.43 12.98 -23.94
CA GLU A 176 -25.83 14.39 -24.01
C GLU A 176 -26.04 15.04 -22.63
N GLU A 177 -26.17 14.23 -21.58
CA GLU A 177 -26.32 14.65 -20.17
C GLU A 177 -24.97 14.76 -19.45
N ASN A 178 -23.85 14.67 -20.17
CA ASN A 178 -22.48 14.73 -19.63
C ASN A 178 -22.15 13.56 -18.68
N GLU A 179 -22.75 12.39 -18.95
CA GLU A 179 -22.49 11.17 -18.21
C GLU A 179 -21.55 10.23 -19.00
N PRO A 180 -20.42 9.78 -18.40
CA PRO A 180 -19.46 8.90 -19.07
C PRO A 180 -20.07 7.51 -19.27
N LEU A 181 -20.02 7.01 -20.51
CA LEU A 181 -20.64 5.72 -20.89
C LEU A 181 -19.61 4.64 -21.21
N LEU A 182 -18.73 4.90 -22.18
CA LEU A 182 -17.77 3.92 -22.71
C LEU A 182 -16.39 4.55 -22.92
N MET A 183 -15.34 3.75 -22.80
CA MET A 183 -13.98 4.10 -23.20
C MET A 183 -13.62 3.37 -24.48
N LEU A 184 -13.29 4.09 -25.54
CA LEU A 184 -12.89 3.55 -26.84
C LEU A 184 -11.36 3.50 -26.95
N ASP A 185 -10.81 2.35 -27.36
CA ASP A 185 -9.42 2.23 -27.84
C ASP A 185 -9.32 2.83 -29.25
N ALA A 186 -8.89 4.09 -29.32
CA ALA A 186 -8.75 4.84 -30.56
C ALA A 186 -7.69 4.21 -31.48
N ASP A 187 -6.57 3.74 -30.95
CA ASP A 187 -5.49 3.14 -31.74
C ASP A 187 -5.98 1.86 -32.42
N GLY A 188 -6.66 1.00 -31.66
CA GLY A 188 -7.27 -0.23 -32.16
C GLY A 188 -8.34 0.04 -33.21
N PHE A 189 -9.27 0.95 -32.89
CA PHE A 189 -10.39 1.29 -33.75
C PHE A 189 -9.93 1.93 -35.06
N VAL A 190 -9.15 3.01 -35.01
CA VAL A 190 -8.69 3.71 -36.23
C VAL A 190 -7.88 2.78 -37.12
N ARG A 191 -6.99 1.97 -36.56
CA ARG A 191 -6.21 0.99 -37.33
C ARG A 191 -7.10 -0.02 -38.05
N SER A 192 -8.11 -0.57 -37.38
CA SER A 192 -9.01 -1.55 -38.00
C SER A 192 -9.85 -0.95 -39.14
N THR A 193 -10.17 0.35 -39.09
CA THR A 193 -10.91 1.03 -40.18
C THR A 193 -10.08 1.27 -41.45
N THR A 194 -8.75 1.19 -41.37
CA THR A 194 -7.86 1.37 -42.54
C THR A 194 -7.74 0.12 -43.42
N LEU A 195 -8.16 -1.05 -42.92
CA LEU A 195 -8.15 -2.29 -43.67
C LEU A 195 -9.33 -2.31 -44.65
N GLU A 196 -9.03 -2.11 -45.94
CA GLU A 196 -10.00 -2.23 -47.02
C GLU A 196 -10.53 -3.68 -47.06
N ASN A 197 -11.70 -3.94 -46.44
CA ASN A 197 -12.64 -5.07 -46.61
C ASN A 197 -13.22 -5.68 -45.32
N GLU A 198 -12.94 -5.14 -44.12
CA GLU A 198 -13.58 -5.60 -42.89
C GLU A 198 -14.70 -4.66 -42.42
N VAL A 199 -15.84 -5.25 -42.05
CA VAL A 199 -16.90 -4.52 -41.35
C VAL A 199 -16.40 -4.28 -39.91
N THR A 200 -15.85 -3.11 -39.66
CA THR A 200 -15.45 -2.70 -38.31
C THR A 200 -16.67 -2.27 -37.50
N ASP A 201 -16.94 -2.98 -36.41
CA ASP A 201 -17.91 -2.56 -35.39
C ASP A 201 -17.17 -1.77 -34.29
N PRO A 202 -17.46 -0.48 -34.06
CA PRO A 202 -16.86 0.32 -33.00
C PRO A 202 -16.98 -0.29 -31.61
N TYR A 203 -18.08 -0.99 -31.31
CA TYR A 203 -18.32 -1.52 -29.96
C TYR A 203 -17.31 -2.59 -29.56
N LEU A 204 -16.65 -3.25 -30.52
CA LEU A 204 -15.57 -4.22 -30.25
C LEU A 204 -14.32 -3.57 -29.65
N PHE A 205 -14.16 -2.26 -29.81
CA PHE A 205 -13.05 -1.48 -29.27
C PHE A 205 -13.46 -0.65 -28.05
N CYS A 206 -14.73 -0.76 -27.63
CA CYS A 206 -15.22 -0.11 -26.44
C CYS A 206 -14.93 -0.97 -25.21
N HIS A 207 -14.78 -0.29 -24.09
CA HIS A 207 -14.60 -0.86 -22.77
C HIS A 207 -15.58 -0.17 -21.82
N ARG A 208 -16.14 -0.90 -20.86
CA ARG A 208 -16.92 -0.28 -19.77
C ARG A 208 -15.96 0.24 -18.72
N PRO A 209 -15.88 1.56 -18.50
CA PRO A 209 -15.01 2.09 -17.46
C PRO A 209 -15.63 1.96 -16.07
N ILE A 210 -14.77 1.85 -15.06
CA ILE A 210 -15.18 2.04 -13.67
C ILE A 210 -15.16 3.54 -13.39
N ILE A 211 -16.33 4.10 -13.11
CA ILE A 211 -16.46 5.52 -12.81
C ILE A 211 -16.21 5.77 -11.32
N ILE A 212 -15.21 6.60 -11.03
CA ILE A 212 -14.89 7.08 -9.68
C ILE A 212 -15.16 8.58 -9.62
N ARG A 213 -16.12 8.99 -8.78
CA ARG A 213 -16.48 10.40 -8.59
C ARG A 213 -15.86 11.07 -7.36
N ASP A 214 -15.22 10.28 -6.50
CA ASP A 214 -14.49 10.80 -5.35
C ASP A 214 -12.99 10.91 -5.68
N PRO A 215 -12.43 12.12 -5.79
CA PRO A 215 -11.00 12.29 -6.06
C PRO A 215 -10.10 11.79 -4.92
N LYS A 216 -10.66 11.59 -3.71
CA LYS A 216 -9.93 11.04 -2.56
C LYS A 216 -9.87 9.51 -2.55
N CYS A 217 -10.57 8.86 -3.48
CA CYS A 217 -10.56 7.41 -3.58
C CYS A 217 -9.11 6.92 -3.79
N THR A 218 -8.71 5.91 -3.01
CA THR A 218 -7.33 5.40 -3.07
C THR A 218 -7.16 4.40 -4.21
N LEU A 219 -5.93 4.18 -4.67
CA LEU A 219 -5.65 3.12 -5.64
C LEU A 219 -6.07 1.74 -5.11
N GLY A 220 -5.93 1.50 -3.80
CA GLY A 220 -6.39 0.28 -3.14
C GLY A 220 -7.91 0.08 -3.22
N GLU A 221 -8.69 1.14 -3.02
CA GLU A 221 -10.14 1.11 -3.20
C GLU A 221 -10.55 0.91 -4.66
N ALA A 222 -9.84 1.56 -5.59
CA ALA A 222 -10.07 1.41 -7.02
C ALA A 222 -9.82 -0.03 -7.50
N LEU A 223 -8.74 -0.66 -7.03
CA LEU A 223 -8.45 -2.08 -7.28
C LEU A 223 -9.54 -3.01 -6.72
N LYS A 224 -10.08 -2.72 -5.53
CA LYS A 224 -11.19 -3.48 -4.95
C LYS A 224 -12.45 -3.38 -5.82
N LYS A 225 -12.77 -2.19 -6.35
CA LYS A 225 -13.87 -1.99 -7.30
C LYS A 225 -13.65 -2.78 -8.59
N MET A 226 -12.45 -2.74 -9.15
CA MET A 226 -12.09 -3.50 -10.36
C MET A 226 -12.25 -5.00 -10.18
N LYS A 227 -11.77 -5.52 -9.06
CA LYS A 227 -11.94 -6.93 -8.71
C LYS A 227 -13.41 -7.30 -8.53
N SER A 228 -14.21 -6.46 -7.85
CA SER A 228 -15.63 -6.72 -7.63
C SER A 228 -16.41 -6.86 -8.94
N VAL A 229 -16.13 -6.00 -9.92
CA VAL A 229 -16.76 -6.06 -11.25
C VAL A 229 -16.35 -7.35 -11.98
N HIS A 230 -15.07 -7.73 -11.91
CA HIS A 230 -14.58 -8.96 -12.53
C HIS A 230 -15.16 -10.23 -11.89
N ASP A 231 -15.34 -10.24 -10.56
CA ASP A 231 -15.92 -11.38 -9.83
C ASP A 231 -17.43 -11.52 -10.08
N GLU A 232 -18.14 -10.44 -10.43
CA GLU A 232 -19.58 -10.43 -10.75
C GLU A 232 -19.90 -10.84 -12.21
N GLU A 233 -18.94 -10.72 -13.13
CA GLU A 233 -19.06 -11.13 -14.54
C GLU A 233 -18.17 -12.35 -14.90
N PRO A 234 -18.32 -13.54 -14.27
CA PRO A 234 -17.49 -14.70 -14.60
C PRO A 234 -17.88 -15.36 -15.93
N THR A 235 -19.01 -14.98 -16.55
CA THR A 235 -19.61 -15.66 -17.71
C THR A 235 -20.44 -14.71 -18.58
N SER A 236 -19.84 -13.72 -19.22
CA SER A 236 -20.42 -13.15 -20.44
C SER A 236 -19.41 -13.29 -21.57
N ASP A 237 -19.86 -13.84 -22.70
CA ASP A 237 -19.20 -13.70 -24.01
C ASP A 237 -19.21 -12.21 -24.49
N GLU A 238 -19.52 -11.26 -23.61
CA GLU A 238 -19.55 -9.83 -23.93
C GLU A 238 -18.14 -9.25 -23.82
N VAL A 239 -17.64 -8.82 -24.98
CA VAL A 239 -16.26 -8.43 -25.31
C VAL A 239 -15.76 -7.17 -24.58
N LEU A 240 -16.50 -6.61 -23.62
CA LEU A 240 -16.19 -5.34 -22.98
C LEU A 240 -15.37 -5.54 -21.70
N HIS A 241 -14.05 -5.72 -21.84
CA HIS A 241 -13.13 -5.84 -20.70
C HIS A 241 -13.07 -4.55 -19.85
N THR A 242 -13.19 -4.68 -18.54
CA THR A 242 -13.14 -3.56 -17.57
C THR A 242 -11.72 -3.33 -17.05
N ASP A 243 -10.87 -2.71 -17.87
CA ASP A 243 -9.45 -2.46 -17.52
C ASP A 243 -9.12 -0.97 -17.30
N VAL A 244 -10.13 -0.09 -17.40
CA VAL A 244 -9.98 1.36 -17.38
C VAL A 244 -10.85 1.96 -16.29
N ILE A 245 -10.25 2.82 -15.47
CA ILE A 245 -10.91 3.64 -14.46
C ILE A 245 -10.94 5.07 -14.97
N VAL A 246 -12.12 5.70 -14.88
CA VAL A 246 -12.30 7.11 -15.19
C VAL A 246 -12.64 7.85 -13.90
N VAL A 247 -11.80 8.82 -13.56
CA VAL A 247 -12.02 9.74 -12.44
C VAL A 247 -12.86 10.91 -12.96
N TRP A 248 -14.18 10.82 -12.77
CA TRP A 248 -15.16 11.76 -13.28
C TRP A 248 -15.62 12.70 -12.16
N THR A 249 -15.02 13.88 -12.08
CA THR A 249 -15.22 14.87 -11.01
C THR A 249 -15.34 16.28 -11.58
N ASP A 250 -15.63 17.28 -10.75
CA ASP A 250 -15.59 18.70 -11.14
C ASP A 250 -14.15 19.23 -11.39
N LEU A 251 -13.13 18.45 -11.03
CA LEU A 251 -11.73 18.68 -11.39
C LEU A 251 -11.43 18.06 -12.76
N PRO A 252 -10.33 18.45 -13.43
CA PRO A 252 -9.93 17.83 -14.69
C PRO A 252 -9.98 16.30 -14.62
N HIS A 253 -10.71 15.70 -15.56
CA HIS A 253 -10.94 14.27 -15.61
C HIS A 253 -9.61 13.53 -15.75
N ARG A 254 -9.54 12.33 -15.17
CA ARG A 254 -8.36 11.48 -15.28
C ARG A 254 -8.72 10.07 -15.70
N VAL A 255 -7.79 9.44 -16.38
CA VAL A 255 -7.86 8.04 -16.78
C VAL A 255 -6.74 7.27 -16.09
N ILE A 256 -7.07 6.06 -15.61
CA ILE A 256 -6.11 5.13 -15.01
C ILE A 256 -6.38 3.77 -15.60
N THR A 257 -5.34 3.10 -16.05
CA THR A 257 -5.41 1.72 -16.52
C THR A 257 -4.82 0.76 -15.49
N GLY A 258 -5.15 -0.53 -15.61
CA GLY A 258 -4.47 -1.56 -14.82
C GLY A 258 -2.94 -1.55 -14.99
N ALA A 259 -2.45 -1.15 -16.17
CA ALA A 259 -1.02 -1.02 -16.43
C ALA A 259 -0.37 0.11 -15.64
N ASP A 260 -1.06 1.23 -15.43
CA ASP A 260 -0.54 2.35 -14.64
C ASP A 260 -0.42 1.97 -13.16
N ILE A 261 -1.44 1.29 -12.63
CA ILE A 261 -1.42 0.78 -11.25
C ILE A 261 -0.29 -0.24 -11.06
N LEU A 262 -0.12 -1.16 -12.02
CA LEU A 262 0.98 -2.13 -11.98
C LEU A 262 2.35 -1.44 -12.12
N GLY A 263 2.47 -0.47 -13.02
CA GLY A 263 3.67 0.34 -13.21
C GLY A 263 4.07 1.05 -11.92
N ARG A 264 3.09 1.56 -11.16
CA ARG A 264 3.31 2.14 -9.83
C ARG A 264 3.83 1.12 -8.83
N LEU A 265 3.25 -0.08 -8.77
CA LEU A 265 3.69 -1.16 -7.89
C LEU A 265 5.12 -1.62 -8.19
N LEU A 266 5.50 -1.60 -9.47
CA LEU A 266 6.83 -2.01 -9.93
C LEU A 266 7.86 -0.86 -9.95
N LYS A 267 7.44 0.37 -9.62
CA LYS A 267 8.30 1.54 -9.71
C LYS A 267 9.55 1.38 -8.84
N GLY A 268 10.71 1.55 -9.45
CA GLY A 268 12.01 1.44 -8.78
C GLY A 268 12.46 0.00 -8.49
N ILE A 269 11.73 -1.02 -8.92
CA ILE A 269 12.20 -2.41 -8.90
C ILE A 269 13.12 -2.63 -10.11
N GLY A 270 14.34 -3.15 -9.89
CA GLY A 270 15.30 -3.43 -10.98
C GLY A 270 16.11 -2.23 -11.49
N GLN A 271 15.95 -1.04 -10.90
CA GLN A 271 16.89 0.06 -11.15
C GLN A 271 18.14 -0.14 -10.27
N GLU A 272 19.20 -0.68 -10.86
CA GLU A 272 20.55 -0.66 -10.28
C GLU A 272 20.95 0.79 -10.03
N GLN A 273 21.35 1.11 -8.80
CA GLN A 273 21.99 2.39 -8.49
C GLN A 273 23.38 2.41 -9.11
N HIS A 274 23.49 2.76 -10.40
CA HIS A 274 24.72 3.35 -10.91
C HIS A 274 24.81 4.80 -10.39
N ALA A 275 25.06 4.94 -9.08
CA ALA A 275 25.53 6.18 -8.50
C ALA A 275 27.01 6.33 -8.85
N SER A 276 27.22 7.22 -9.82
CA SER A 276 28.48 7.71 -10.37
C SER A 276 29.53 7.98 -9.29
N GLN A 277 30.63 7.22 -9.32
CA GLN A 277 31.92 7.73 -8.87
C GLN A 277 32.51 8.53 -10.04
N SER A 278 32.43 9.85 -9.95
CA SER A 278 33.20 10.81 -10.75
C SER A 278 33.75 11.89 -9.83
#